data_AF-A0AAW7V3B0-F1
#
_entry.id   AF-A0AAW7V3B0-F1
#
_cell.length_a   1.000
_cell.length_b   1.000
_cell.length_c   1.000
_cell.angle_alpha   90.00
_cell.angle_beta   90.00
_cell.angle_gamma   90.00
#
_symmetry.space_group_name_H-M   'P 1'
#
loop_
_entity.id
_entity.type
_entity.pdbx_description
1 polymer ?
#
loop_
_entity_poly.entity_id
_entity_poly.type
_entity_poly.pdbx_seq_one_letter_code
_entity_poly.pdbx_strand_id
1 'polypeptide(L)'
;QNNMLPLSFAEAIDADIQAQQQLDDALDILMNGGALNGTLEPVLAPLFRRVENGVNPSELLGELAELYPQMNTDDLQERLARILFVTNIRGRLHERDNG
;
A
#
# COMPACT_ATOMS: atom_id res chain seq x y z
N GLN A 1 19.59 35.90 10.54
CA GLN A 1 19.89 34.76 9.64
C GLN A 1 18.56 34.08 9.34
N ASN A 2 18.09 34.16 8.10
CA ASN A 2 16.82 33.54 7.67
C ASN A 2 17.03 32.03 7.53
N ASN A 3 16.58 31.25 8.51
CA ASN A 3 16.49 29.79 8.40
C ASN A 3 15.32 29.46 7.45
N MET A 4 15.57 29.57 6.14
CA MET A 4 14.72 28.97 5.13
C MET A 4 14.98 27.46 5.18
N LEU A 5 14.15 26.73 5.95
CA LEU A 5 14.01 25.29 5.74
C LEU A 5 13.67 25.09 4.25
N PRO A 6 14.37 24.22 3.52
CA PRO A 6 14.17 24.10 2.08
C PRO A 6 12.74 23.62 1.81
N LEU A 7 11.97 24.38 1.01
CA LEU A 7 10.62 23.99 0.57
C LEU A 7 10.57 22.56 0.00
N SER A 8 11.67 22.10 -0.59
CA SER A 8 11.83 20.76 -1.15
C SER A 8 11.64 19.63 -0.12
N PHE A 9 11.92 19.88 1.17
CA PHE A 9 11.72 18.90 2.23
C PHE A 9 10.25 18.84 2.66
N ALA A 10 9.55 19.97 2.64
CA ALA A 10 8.12 20.02 2.95
C ALA A 10 7.27 19.34 1.86
N GLU A 11 7.62 19.53 0.59
CA GLU A 11 6.88 18.94 -0.53
C GLU A 11 7.06 17.41 -0.63
N ALA A 12 8.26 16.91 -0.34
CA ALA A 12 8.54 15.46 -0.33
C ALA A 12 7.80 14.73 0.81
N ILE A 13 7.69 15.35 1.99
CA ILE A 13 6.93 14.81 3.11
C ILE A 13 5.43 14.80 2.78
N ASP A 14 4.92 15.87 2.17
CA ASP A 14 3.50 15.97 1.80
C ASP A 14 3.12 14.89 0.77
N ALA A 15 3.96 14.69 -0.25
CA ALA A 15 3.76 13.64 -1.26
C ALA A 15 3.77 12.23 -0.66
N ASP A 16 4.64 11.97 0.32
CA ASP A 16 4.69 10.69 1.03
C ASP A 16 3.41 10.45 1.84
N ILE A 17 2.97 11.45 2.61
CA ILE A 17 1.73 11.40 3.39
C ILE A 17 0.52 11.19 2.46
N GLN A 18 0.45 11.89 1.33
CA GLN A 18 -0.63 11.72 0.36
C GLN A 18 -0.61 10.30 -0.25
N ALA A 19 0.55 9.77 -0.60
CA ALA A 19 0.68 8.40 -1.10
C ALA A 19 0.27 7.36 -0.05
N GLN A 20 0.57 7.62 1.23
CA GLN A 20 0.11 6.78 2.33
C GLN A 20 -1.41 6.80 2.46
N GLN A 21 -2.05 7.97 2.44
CA GLN A 21 -3.50 8.09 2.56
C GLN A 21 -4.22 7.42 1.39
N GLN A 22 -3.76 7.65 0.16
CA GLN A 22 -4.35 7.04 -1.03
C GLN A 22 -4.26 5.50 -1.02
N LEU A 23 -3.18 4.95 -0.48
CA LEU A 23 -3.06 3.50 -0.31
C LEU A 23 -4.05 2.97 0.73
N ASP A 24 -4.21 3.65 1.86
CA ASP A 24 -5.17 3.21 2.89
C ASP A 24 -6.62 3.31 2.42
N ASP A 25 -7.02 4.40 1.77
CA ASP A 25 -8.35 4.56 1.17
C ASP A 25 -8.62 3.45 0.14
N ALA A 26 -7.63 3.13 -0.69
CA ALA A 26 -7.75 2.05 -1.66
C ALA A 26 -7.94 0.69 -0.99
N LEU A 27 -7.15 0.38 0.04
CA LEU A 27 -7.28 -0.87 0.80
C LEU A 27 -8.64 -0.96 1.48
N ASP A 28 -9.16 0.14 2.04
CA ASP A 28 -10.48 0.17 2.67
C ASP A 28 -11.62 -0.08 1.66
N ILE A 29 -11.59 0.59 0.50
CA ILE A 29 -12.55 0.35 -0.60
C ILE A 29 -12.56 -1.13 -0.97
N LEU A 30 -11.37 -1.72 -1.12
CA LEU A 30 -11.21 -3.12 -1.52
C LEU A 30 -11.66 -4.11 -0.43
N MET A 31 -11.42 -3.81 0.84
CA MET A 31 -11.92 -4.63 1.96
C MET A 31 -13.45 -4.61 2.05
N ASN A 32 -14.06 -3.48 1.73
CA ASN A 32 -15.52 -3.33 1.69
C ASN A 32 -16.15 -3.90 0.40
N GLY A 33 -15.36 -4.53 -0.47
CA GLY A 33 -15.85 -5.13 -1.73
C GLY A 33 -16.10 -4.11 -2.85
N GLY A 34 -15.63 -2.88 -2.68
CA GLY A 34 -15.63 -1.85 -3.72
C GLY A 34 -14.54 -2.07 -4.76
N ALA A 35 -14.73 -1.49 -5.94
CA ALA A 35 -13.72 -1.46 -6.99
C ALA A 35 -12.88 -0.19 -6.88
N LEU A 36 -11.57 -0.31 -7.09
CA LEU A 36 -10.70 0.85 -7.18
C LEU A 36 -11.04 1.68 -8.42
N ASN A 37 -11.02 3.01 -8.29
CA ASN A 37 -10.95 3.86 -9.47
C ASN A 37 -9.65 3.55 -10.22
N GLY A 38 -9.71 3.48 -11.56
CA GLY A 38 -8.63 3.03 -12.45
C GLY A 38 -7.29 3.80 -12.36
N THR A 39 -7.21 4.83 -11.50
CA THR A 39 -5.97 5.54 -11.15
C THR A 39 -5.11 4.75 -10.15
N LEU A 40 -5.72 4.08 -9.16
CA LEU A 40 -4.99 3.38 -8.08
C LEU A 40 -4.80 1.89 -8.37
N GLU A 41 -5.67 1.30 -9.19
CA GLU A 41 -5.55 -0.10 -9.62
C GLU A 41 -4.19 -0.44 -10.26
N PRO A 42 -3.67 0.30 -11.27
CA PRO A 42 -2.38 -0.03 -11.87
C PRO A 42 -1.20 0.18 -10.92
N VAL A 43 -1.35 1.05 -9.92
CA VAL A 43 -0.34 1.31 -8.88
C VAL A 43 -0.26 0.15 -7.89
N LEU A 44 -1.42 -0.43 -7.53
CA LEU A 44 -1.50 -1.49 -6.53
C LEU A 44 -1.42 -2.90 -7.11
N ALA A 45 -1.76 -3.09 -8.39
CA ALA A 45 -1.62 -4.35 -9.11
C ALA A 45 -0.23 -5.02 -8.95
N PRO A 46 0.91 -4.33 -9.12
CA PRO A 46 2.23 -4.96 -8.91
C PRO A 46 2.49 -5.38 -7.46
N LEU A 47 1.94 -4.67 -6.47
CA LEU A 47 2.02 -5.05 -5.06
C LEU A 47 1.24 -6.34 -4.80
N PHE A 48 -0.01 -6.41 -5.26
CA PHE A 48 -0.83 -7.62 -5.11
C PHE A 48 -0.21 -8.83 -5.83
N ARG A 49 0.32 -8.63 -7.05
CA ARG A 49 1.02 -9.71 -7.75
C ARG A 49 2.22 -10.24 -6.98
N ARG A 50 2.97 -9.41 -6.26
CA ARG A 50 4.09 -9.90 -5.45
C ARG A 50 3.61 -10.78 -4.29
N VAL A 51 2.51 -10.41 -3.65
CA VAL A 51 1.86 -11.25 -2.65
C VAL A 51 1.39 -12.57 -3.25
N GLU A 52 0.73 -12.53 -4.42
CA GLU A 52 0.25 -13.73 -5.13
C GLU A 52 1.40 -14.65 -5.59
N ASN A 53 2.55 -14.08 -5.96
CA ASN A 53 3.76 -14.84 -6.30
C ASN A 53 4.43 -15.48 -5.07
N GLY A 54 3.89 -15.29 -3.86
CA GLY A 54 4.40 -15.89 -2.63
C GLY A 54 5.69 -15.23 -2.13
N VAL A 55 5.91 -13.95 -2.42
CA VAL A 55 7.03 -13.20 -1.83
C VAL A 55 6.90 -13.23 -0.30
N ASN A 56 8.03 -13.45 0.39
CA ASN A 56 8.05 -13.54 1.84
C ASN A 56 7.50 -12.24 2.48
N PRO A 57 6.64 -12.32 3.50
CA PRO A 57 6.09 -11.14 4.19
C PRO A 57 7.17 -10.20 4.75
N SER A 58 8.30 -10.75 5.22
CA SER A 58 9.42 -9.94 5.71
C SER A 58 10.10 -9.12 4.62
N GLU A 59 10.17 -9.64 3.40
CA GLU A 59 10.73 -8.91 2.25
C GLU A 59 9.77 -7.78 1.83
N LEU A 60 8.47 -8.07 1.79
CA LEU A 60 7.43 -7.06 1.52
C LEU A 60 7.43 -5.95 2.58
N LEU A 61 7.67 -6.29 3.85
CA LEU A 61 7.81 -5.32 4.92
C LEU A 61 9.03 -4.41 4.71
N GLY A 62 10.15 -4.97 4.24
CA GLY A 62 11.34 -4.22 3.87
C GLY A 62 11.07 -3.23 2.75
N GLU A 63 10.41 -3.69 1.67
CA GLU A 63 10.00 -2.81 0.58
C GLU A 63 9.06 -1.69 1.05
N LEU A 64 8.11 -2.00 1.94
CA LEU A 64 7.22 -0.98 2.51
C LEU A 64 7.99 0.04 3.36
N ALA A 65 8.99 -0.40 4.12
CA ALA A 65 9.83 0.49 4.93
C ALA A 65 10.70 1.42 4.05
N GLU A 66 11.15 0.94 2.89
CA GLU A 66 11.87 1.75 1.91
C GLU A 66 10.95 2.77 1.22
N LEU A 67 9.70 2.38 0.94
CA LEU A 67 8.71 3.26 0.31
C LEU A 67 8.14 4.30 1.26
N TYR A 68 8.05 3.98 2.56
CA TYR A 68 7.48 4.85 3.59
C TYR A 68 8.44 4.99 4.78
N PRO A 69 9.62 5.64 4.59
CA PRO A 69 10.67 5.70 5.61
C PRO A 69 10.29 6.52 6.86
N GLN A 70 9.18 7.23 6.81
CA GLN A 70 8.64 8.00 7.94
C GLN A 70 7.63 7.20 8.79
N MET A 71 7.23 6.01 8.32
CA MET A 71 6.22 5.17 8.98
C MET A 71 6.88 4.26 10.02
N ASN A 72 6.26 4.11 11.18
CA ASN A 72 6.80 3.23 12.23
C ASN A 72 6.59 1.75 11.88
N THR A 73 7.36 0.88 12.52
CA THR A 73 7.28 -0.57 12.31
C THR A 73 5.87 -1.12 12.52
N ASP A 74 5.15 -0.69 13.56
CA ASP A 74 3.77 -1.13 13.83
C ASP A 74 2.81 -0.77 12.69
N ASP A 75 2.88 0.49 12.23
CA ASP A 75 2.06 0.98 11.12
C ASP A 75 2.38 0.22 9.81
N LEU A 76 3.66 -0.03 9.53
CA LEU A 76 4.10 -0.82 8.38
C LEU A 76 3.59 -2.26 8.42
N GLN A 77 3.64 -2.90 9.59
CA GLN A 77 3.12 -4.25 9.80
C GLN A 77 1.61 -4.32 9.61
N GLU A 78 0.88 -3.34 10.14
CA GLU A 78 -0.57 -3.24 9.95
C GLU A 78 -0.90 -3.11 8.47
N ARG A 79 -0.22 -2.21 7.76
CA ARG A 79 -0.42 -2.01 6.32
C ARG A 79 -0.11 -3.27 5.51
N LEU A 80 0.96 -3.99 5.83
CA LEU A 80 1.25 -5.28 5.21
C LEU A 80 0.10 -6.27 5.46
N ALA A 81 -0.38 -6.38 6.69
CA ALA A 81 -1.49 -7.27 7.03
C ALA A 81 -2.77 -6.92 6.23
N ARG A 82 -3.07 -5.63 6.05
CA ARG A 82 -4.18 -5.15 5.23
C ARG A 82 -4.03 -5.57 3.76
N ILE A 83 -2.84 -5.42 3.18
CA ILE A 83 -2.53 -5.83 1.80
C ILE A 83 -2.69 -7.35 1.63
N LEU A 84 -2.12 -8.14 2.54
CA LEU A 84 -2.24 -9.60 2.53
C LEU A 84 -3.70 -10.03 2.65
N PHE A 85 -4.48 -9.37 3.51
CA PHE A 85 -5.89 -9.65 3.71
C PHE A 85 -6.73 -9.38 2.46
N VAL A 86 -6.55 -8.20 1.84
CA VAL A 86 -7.21 -7.85 0.56
C VAL A 86 -6.87 -8.84 -0.56
N THR A 87 -5.61 -9.26 -0.64
CA THR A 87 -5.17 -10.27 -1.63
C THR A 87 -5.85 -11.62 -1.36
N ASN A 88 -5.96 -12.04 -0.10
CA ASN A 88 -6.68 -13.26 0.28
C ASN A 88 -8.20 -13.17 0.02
N ILE A 89 -8.82 -11.99 0.14
CA ILE A 89 -10.23 -11.80 -0.23
C ILE A 89 -10.41 -11.97 -1.73
N ARG A 90 -9.59 -11.32 -2.55
CA ARG A 90 -9.67 -11.39 -4.01
C ARG A 90 -9.29 -12.76 -4.57
N GLY A 91 -8.28 -13.42 -4.00
CA GLY A 91 -7.91 -14.79 -4.35
C GLY A 91 -9.08 -15.76 -4.18
N ARG A 92 -9.79 -15.68 -3.04
CA ARG A 92 -11.00 -16.49 -2.79
C ARG A 92 -12.16 -16.18 -3.71
N LEU A 93 -12.23 -14.96 -4.26
CA LEU A 93 -13.23 -14.60 -5.26
C LEU A 93 -12.92 -15.28 -6.61
N HIS A 94 -11.66 -15.28 -7.03
CA HIS A 94 -11.21 -15.95 -8.27
C HIS A 94 -11.39 -17.47 -8.22
N GLU A 95 -11.26 -18.10 -7.05
CA GLU A 95 -11.52 -19.53 -6.86
C GLU A 95 -13.00 -19.90 -7.06
N ARG A 96 -13.94 -18.97 -6.91
CA ARG A 96 -15.39 -19.22 -7.08
C ARG A 96 -15.90 -18.93 -8.49
N ASP A 97 -15.17 -18.14 -9.27
CA ASP A 97 -15.49 -17.81 -10.66
C ASP A 97 -14.96 -18.87 -11.65
N ASN A 98 -13.92 -19.62 -11.25
CA ASN A 98 -13.35 -20.75 -12.03
C ASN A 98 -13.96 -22.12 -11.69
N GLY A 99 -15.26 -22.17 -11.31
CA GLY A 99 -15.97 -23.38 -10.90
C GLY A 99 -17.09 -23.80 -11.84
#